data_AF-B3TAB4-F1
#
_entry.id   AF-B3TAB4-F1
#
_cell.length_a   1.000
_cell.length_b   1.000
_cell.length_c   1.000
_cell.angle_alpha   90.00
_cell.angle_beta   90.00
_cell.angle_gamma   90.00
#
_symmetry.space_group_name_H-M   'P 1'
#
loop_
_entity.id
_entity.type
_entity.pdbx_description
1 polymer ?
#
loop_
_entity_poly.entity_id
_entity_poly.type
_entity_poly.pdbx_seq_one_letter_code
_entity_poly.pdbx_strand_id
1 'polypeptide(L)'
;MSDLKIQHILTLAQLLSKGARHNFVQITTSSLGKSLKKSQQAASKHILELENGGFIDRLMTGRKLSIKITQKGYSELIKLHSVLGFSLNLSPPHIELTGSVISGLGEGSYYMSLKGYTKQFKVKIGYIPFPGTLNIKLNQLQNIQQLDDLDSIIVDPFSDGKDIWLV
;
A
#
# COMPACT_ATOMS: atom_id res chain seq x y z
N MET A 1 -25.70 7.75 -0.68
CA MET A 1 -24.43 7.10 -1.02
C MET A 1 -24.35 5.83 -0.20
N SER A 2 -24.31 4.64 -0.81
CA SER A 2 -24.29 3.38 -0.07
C SER A 2 -22.85 3.08 0.36
N ASP A 3 -22.63 3.02 1.67
CA ASP A 3 -21.35 2.59 2.23
C ASP A 3 -21.07 1.12 1.90
N LEU A 4 -19.79 0.82 1.70
CA LEU A 4 -19.32 -0.53 1.39
C LEU A 4 -19.47 -1.42 2.64
N LYS A 5 -20.23 -2.51 2.52
CA LYS A 5 -20.45 -3.48 3.60
C LYS A 5 -19.37 -4.57 3.56
N ILE A 6 -19.12 -5.24 4.69
CA ILE A 6 -18.17 -6.38 4.78
C ILE A 6 -18.46 -7.46 3.72
N GLN A 7 -19.75 -7.74 3.46
CA GLN A 7 -20.14 -8.71 2.43
C GLN A 7 -19.77 -8.31 1.00
N HIS A 8 -19.63 -7.01 0.73
CA HIS A 8 -19.20 -6.47 -0.56
C HIS A 8 -17.72 -6.69 -0.79
N ILE A 9 -16.90 -6.58 0.26
CA ILE A 9 -15.46 -6.88 0.22
C ILE A 9 -15.21 -8.31 -0.26
N LEU A 10 -15.90 -9.30 0.31
CA LEU A 10 -15.76 -10.70 -0.11
C LEU A 10 -16.15 -10.90 -1.58
N THR A 11 -17.17 -10.16 -2.03
CA THR A 11 -17.61 -10.20 -3.43
C THR A 11 -16.55 -9.60 -4.35
N LEU A 12 -15.99 -8.44 -3.99
CA LEU A 12 -14.90 -7.78 -4.73
C LEU A 12 -13.63 -8.64 -4.77
N ALA A 13 -13.25 -9.27 -3.66
CA ALA A 13 -12.11 -10.19 -3.61
C ALA A 13 -12.29 -11.37 -4.57
N GLN A 14 -13.50 -11.93 -4.64
CA GLN A 14 -13.81 -13.04 -5.55
C GLN A 14 -13.88 -12.62 -7.03
N LEU A 15 -14.25 -11.38 -7.32
CA LEU A 15 -14.15 -10.82 -8.67
C LEU A 15 -12.69 -10.56 -9.03
N LEU A 16 -11.89 -10.04 -8.09
CA LEU A 16 -10.47 -9.76 -8.27
C LEU A 16 -9.70 -11.05 -8.58
N SER A 17 -9.95 -12.14 -7.85
CA SER A 17 -9.33 -13.45 -8.08
C SER A 17 -9.63 -14.04 -9.47
N LYS A 18 -10.70 -13.57 -10.12
CA LYS A 18 -11.08 -13.94 -11.49
C LYS A 18 -10.53 -13.00 -12.56
N GLY A 19 -9.73 -12.01 -12.19
CA GLY A 19 -9.11 -11.05 -13.12
C GLY A 19 -9.96 -9.82 -13.45
N ALA A 20 -11.01 -9.53 -12.67
CA ALA A 20 -11.95 -8.43 -12.95
C ALA A 20 -11.34 -7.02 -12.77
N ARG A 21 -10.06 -6.90 -12.38
CA ARG A 21 -9.37 -5.61 -12.29
C ARG A 21 -9.13 -4.98 -13.66
N HIS A 22 -8.55 -5.74 -14.57
CA HIS A 22 -8.10 -5.22 -15.87
C HIS A 22 -9.15 -5.45 -16.97
N ASN A 23 -9.92 -6.54 -16.84
CA ASN A 23 -10.84 -7.01 -17.87
C ASN A 23 -12.26 -7.15 -17.34
N PHE A 24 -13.25 -7.08 -18.25
CA PHE A 24 -14.60 -7.54 -17.97
C PHE A 24 -14.60 -9.07 -17.90
N VAL A 25 -14.96 -9.61 -16.75
CA VAL A 25 -15.03 -11.05 -16.52
C VAL A 25 -16.47 -11.51 -16.59
N GLN A 26 -16.74 -12.48 -17.46
CA GLN A 26 -18.06 -13.08 -17.56
C GLN A 26 -18.36 -13.91 -16.31
N ILE A 27 -19.50 -13.66 -15.67
CA ILE A 27 -19.92 -14.33 -14.44
C ILE A 27 -21.43 -14.51 -14.39
N THR A 28 -21.90 -15.56 -13.71
CA THR A 28 -23.33 -15.72 -13.37
C THR A 28 -23.54 -15.49 -11.89
N THR A 29 -24.69 -14.92 -11.51
CA THR A 29 -25.04 -14.74 -10.09
C THR A 29 -25.17 -16.06 -9.34
N SER A 30 -25.50 -17.16 -10.03
CA SER A 30 -25.51 -18.52 -9.46
C SER A 30 -24.11 -19.02 -9.13
N SER A 31 -23.13 -18.84 -10.03
CA SER A 31 -21.73 -19.21 -9.79
C SER A 31 -21.11 -18.35 -8.69
N LEU A 32 -21.38 -17.04 -8.70
CA LEU A 32 -20.93 -16.12 -7.67
C LEU A 32 -21.51 -16.48 -6.30
N GLY A 33 -22.81 -16.79 -6.24
CA GLY A 33 -23.47 -17.26 -5.03
C GLY A 33 -22.82 -18.51 -4.45
N LYS A 34 -22.55 -19.51 -5.30
CA LYS A 34 -21.84 -20.74 -4.87
C LYS A 34 -20.46 -20.43 -4.29
N SER A 35 -19.65 -19.60 -4.96
CA SER A 35 -18.33 -19.19 -4.46
C SER A 35 -18.40 -18.45 -3.12
N LEU A 36 -19.42 -17.63 -2.90
CA LEU A 36 -19.62 -16.87 -1.68
C LEU A 36 -20.37 -17.65 -0.58
N LYS A 37 -20.76 -18.90 -0.82
CA LYS A 37 -21.67 -19.68 0.04
C LYS A 37 -22.97 -18.91 0.36
N LYS A 38 -23.56 -18.30 -0.68
CA LYS A 38 -24.79 -17.49 -0.64
C LYS A 38 -25.78 -17.95 -1.71
N SER A 39 -27.05 -17.55 -1.55
CA SER A 39 -28.06 -17.75 -2.59
C SER A 39 -27.76 -16.90 -3.83
N GLN A 40 -28.28 -17.32 -4.98
CA GLN A 40 -28.18 -16.54 -6.23
C GLN A 40 -28.77 -15.14 -6.07
N GLN A 41 -29.87 -15.01 -5.33
CA GLN A 41 -30.55 -13.73 -5.07
C GLN A 41 -29.68 -12.80 -4.23
N ALA A 42 -29.02 -13.33 -3.19
CA ALA A 42 -28.09 -12.55 -2.38
C ALA A 42 -26.87 -12.09 -3.20
N ALA A 43 -26.31 -12.96 -4.04
CA ALA A 43 -25.23 -12.58 -4.95
C ALA A 43 -25.67 -11.50 -5.95
N SER A 44 -26.89 -11.61 -6.51
CA SER A 44 -27.46 -10.58 -7.39
C SER A 44 -27.63 -9.25 -6.68
N LYS A 45 -28.07 -9.27 -5.42
CA LYS A 45 -28.20 -8.06 -4.59
C LYS A 45 -26.84 -7.41 -4.35
N HIS A 46 -25.79 -8.18 -4.05
CA HIS A 46 -24.45 -7.63 -3.86
C HIS A 46 -23.92 -6.95 -5.12
N ILE A 47 -24.11 -7.55 -6.29
CA ILE A 47 -23.69 -6.93 -7.57
C ILE A 47 -24.42 -5.59 -7.77
N LEU A 48 -25.73 -5.55 -7.56
CA LEU A 48 -26.50 -4.31 -7.70
C LEU A 48 -26.05 -3.23 -6.69
N GLU A 49 -25.82 -3.61 -5.43
CA GLU A 49 -25.33 -2.67 -4.41
C GLU A 49 -23.91 -2.15 -4.73
N LEU A 50 -23.02 -3.01 -5.25
CA LEU A 50 -21.68 -2.63 -5.67
C LEU A 50 -21.68 -1.70 -6.90
N GLU A 51 -22.55 -1.98 -7.87
CA GLU A 51 -22.75 -1.15 -9.06
C GLU A 51 -23.29 0.23 -8.68
N ASN A 52 -24.35 0.27 -7.86
CA ASN A 52 -24.91 1.53 -7.34
C ASN A 52 -23.90 2.32 -6.49
N GLY A 53 -22.99 1.63 -5.80
CA GLY A 53 -21.90 2.23 -5.05
C GLY A 53 -20.72 2.70 -5.91
N GLY A 54 -20.72 2.42 -7.23
CA GLY A 54 -19.64 2.76 -8.15
C GLY A 54 -18.37 1.95 -7.94
N PHE A 55 -18.46 0.79 -7.31
CA PHE A 55 -17.31 -0.09 -7.02
C PHE A 55 -17.04 -1.10 -8.15
N ILE A 56 -18.04 -1.35 -9.00
CA ILE A 56 -17.92 -2.20 -10.18
C ILE A 56 -18.64 -1.56 -11.37
N ASP A 57 -18.17 -1.88 -12.57
CA ASP A 57 -18.86 -1.66 -13.83
C ASP A 57 -19.48 -2.97 -14.30
N ARG A 58 -20.70 -2.88 -14.83
CA ARG A 58 -21.44 -4.01 -15.35
C ARG A 58 -21.67 -3.86 -16.85
N LEU A 59 -21.45 -4.93 -17.59
CA LEU A 59 -21.75 -5.03 -19.01
C LEU A 59 -22.66 -6.22 -19.27
N MET A 60 -23.76 -5.98 -19.98
CA MET A 60 -24.69 -7.03 -20.43
C MET A 60 -24.54 -7.23 -21.94
N THR A 61 -24.10 -8.41 -22.35
CA THR A 61 -24.06 -8.81 -23.77
C THR A 61 -25.10 -9.90 -24.00
N GLY A 62 -26.30 -9.51 -24.45
CA GLY A 62 -27.45 -10.40 -24.50
C GLY A 62 -27.82 -10.90 -23.09
N ARG A 63 -27.73 -12.23 -22.88
CA ARG A 63 -27.98 -12.86 -21.56
C ARG A 63 -26.71 -12.99 -20.69
N LYS A 64 -25.54 -12.62 -21.20
CA LYS A 64 -24.26 -12.78 -20.50
C LYS A 64 -23.97 -11.52 -19.68
N LEU A 65 -23.72 -11.73 -18.39
CA LEU A 65 -23.27 -10.72 -17.45
C LEU A 65 -21.74 -10.72 -17.39
N SER A 66 -21.14 -9.56 -17.57
CA SER A 66 -19.71 -9.34 -17.36
C SER A 66 -19.47 -8.20 -16.39
N ILE A 67 -18.47 -8.34 -15.53
CA ILE A 67 -18.19 -7.39 -14.44
C ILE A 67 -16.73 -7.00 -14.48
N LYS A 68 -16.44 -5.71 -14.26
CA LYS A 68 -15.11 -5.15 -14.03
C LYS A 68 -15.11 -4.36 -12.72
N ILE A 69 -14.04 -4.44 -11.95
CA ILE A 69 -13.86 -3.65 -10.74
C ILE A 69 -13.40 -2.25 -11.15
N THR A 70 -14.05 -1.21 -10.62
CA THR A 70 -13.63 0.18 -10.88
C THR A 70 -12.37 0.52 -10.07
N GLN A 71 -11.73 1.65 -10.39
CA GLN A 71 -10.64 2.14 -9.57
C GLN A 71 -11.08 2.31 -8.10
N LYS A 72 -12.29 2.84 -7.86
CA LYS A 72 -12.87 2.99 -6.52
C LYS A 72 -13.00 1.65 -5.78
N GLY A 73 -13.56 0.62 -6.43
CA GLY A 73 -13.66 -0.72 -5.83
C GLY A 73 -12.30 -1.34 -5.53
N TYR A 74 -11.33 -1.11 -6.42
CA TYR A 74 -9.98 -1.61 -6.22
C TYR A 74 -9.26 -0.91 -5.06
N SER A 75 -9.43 0.41 -4.90
CA SER A 75 -8.89 1.18 -3.78
C SER A 75 -9.30 0.61 -2.42
N GLU A 76 -10.55 0.17 -2.29
CA GLU A 76 -11.06 -0.40 -1.04
C GLU A 76 -10.42 -1.76 -0.71
N LEU A 77 -10.14 -2.58 -1.73
CA LEU A 77 -9.39 -3.82 -1.55
C LEU A 77 -7.93 -3.56 -1.15
N ILE A 78 -7.28 -2.54 -1.72
CA ILE A 78 -5.92 -2.15 -1.33
C ILE A 78 -5.87 -1.68 0.12
N LYS A 79 -6.79 -0.82 0.55
CA LYS A 79 -6.87 -0.38 1.96
C LYS A 79 -6.98 -1.58 2.90
N LEU A 80 -7.87 -2.52 2.59
CA LEU A 80 -8.03 -3.74 3.38
C LEU A 80 -6.75 -4.59 3.39
N HIS A 81 -6.12 -4.76 2.22
CA HIS A 81 -4.86 -5.49 2.11
C HIS A 81 -3.77 -4.85 2.96
N SER A 82 -3.65 -3.53 3.00
CA SER A 82 -2.66 -2.85 3.86
C SER A 82 -2.91 -3.13 5.34
N VAL A 83 -4.16 -3.01 5.80
CA VAL A 83 -4.53 -3.29 7.19
C VAL A 83 -4.26 -4.75 7.56
N LEU A 84 -4.72 -5.67 6.73
CA LEU A 84 -4.54 -7.11 6.99
C LEU A 84 -3.07 -7.54 6.82
N GLY A 85 -2.38 -7.03 5.81
CA GLY A 85 -0.97 -7.34 5.57
C GLY A 85 -0.08 -6.90 6.72
N PHE A 86 -0.34 -5.73 7.29
CA PHE A 86 0.33 -5.28 8.51
C PHE A 86 0.09 -6.24 9.69
N SER A 87 -1.16 -6.63 9.95
CA SER A 87 -1.50 -7.48 11.10
C SER A 87 -1.20 -8.97 10.94
N LEU A 88 -1.18 -9.49 9.72
CA LEU A 88 -1.02 -10.93 9.43
C LEU A 88 0.43 -11.34 9.16
N ASN A 89 1.32 -10.39 8.86
CA ASN A 89 2.73 -10.70 8.68
C ASN A 89 3.38 -11.00 10.04
N LEU A 90 3.66 -12.30 10.29
CA LEU A 90 4.35 -12.84 11.46
C LEU A 90 5.86 -12.51 11.51
N SER A 91 6.34 -11.66 10.60
CA SER A 91 7.70 -11.11 10.57
C SER A 91 7.61 -9.60 10.48
N PRO A 92 8.57 -8.86 11.08
CA PRO A 92 8.59 -7.41 10.94
C PRO A 92 8.51 -7.08 9.44
N PRO A 93 7.64 -6.13 9.04
CA PRO A 93 7.49 -5.75 7.65
C PRO A 93 8.87 -5.40 7.09
N HIS A 94 9.39 -6.21 6.18
CA HIS A 94 10.59 -5.86 5.43
C HIS A 94 10.13 -5.18 4.15
N ILE A 95 10.63 -3.97 3.92
CA ILE A 95 10.38 -3.23 2.68
C ILE A 95 11.54 -3.53 1.75
N GLU A 96 11.24 -4.04 0.56
CA GLU A 96 12.23 -4.19 -0.50
C GLU A 96 12.24 -2.93 -1.37
N LEU A 97 13.40 -2.26 -1.42
CA LEU A 97 13.64 -1.08 -2.26
C LEU A 97 14.64 -1.44 -3.35
N THR A 98 14.25 -1.23 -4.60
CA THR A 98 15.13 -1.43 -5.76
C THR A 98 15.43 -0.12 -6.46
N GLY A 99 16.68 0.05 -6.90
CA GLY A 99 17.14 1.28 -7.50
C GLY A 99 18.55 1.19 -8.04
N SER A 100 19.04 2.31 -8.56
CA SER A 100 20.41 2.44 -9.08
C SER A 100 21.25 3.34 -8.18
N VAL A 101 22.51 2.96 -7.96
CA VAL A 101 23.47 3.79 -7.22
C VAL A 101 23.78 5.05 -8.04
N ILE A 102 23.75 6.21 -7.39
CA ILE A 102 24.08 7.50 -8.02
C ILE A 102 25.12 8.26 -7.21
N SER A 103 25.92 9.07 -7.88
CA SER A 103 26.81 10.05 -7.23
C SER A 103 26.03 11.31 -6.81
N GLY A 104 26.50 12.00 -5.78
CA GLY A 104 25.99 13.30 -5.34
C GLY A 104 27.12 14.32 -5.17
N LEU A 105 26.79 15.50 -4.62
CA LEU A 105 27.75 16.60 -4.40
C LEU A 105 28.71 16.37 -3.23
N GLY A 106 28.54 15.29 -2.47
CA GLY A 106 29.38 14.95 -1.32
C GLY A 106 28.95 15.60 0.01
N GLU A 107 27.87 16.40 0.02
CA GLU A 107 27.39 17.11 1.21
C GLU A 107 26.98 16.18 2.36
N GLY A 108 26.54 14.96 2.07
CA GLY A 108 26.22 13.96 3.09
C GLY A 108 27.38 13.70 4.05
N SER A 109 28.63 13.78 3.59
CA SER A 109 29.80 13.62 4.45
C SER A 109 29.90 14.69 5.54
N TYR A 110 29.53 15.92 5.21
CA TYR A 110 29.53 17.04 6.14
C TYR A 110 28.50 16.81 7.26
N TYR A 111 27.25 16.54 6.90
CA TYR A 111 26.17 16.30 7.87
C TYR A 111 26.44 15.08 8.75
N MET A 112 26.89 13.98 8.15
CA MET A 112 27.20 12.74 8.87
C MET A 112 28.36 12.89 9.85
N SER A 113 29.20 13.92 9.69
CA SER A 113 30.35 14.22 10.56
C SER A 113 30.02 15.17 11.72
N LEU A 114 28.83 15.78 11.74
CA LEU A 114 28.47 16.75 12.77
C LEU A 114 28.44 16.09 14.17
N LYS A 115 29.09 16.74 15.15
CA LYS A 115 29.20 16.20 16.52
C LYS A 115 27.84 15.99 17.20
N GLY A 116 26.85 16.81 16.86
CA GLY A 116 25.49 16.64 17.38
C GLY A 116 24.85 15.33 16.90
N TYR A 117 24.96 15.02 15.61
CA TYR A 117 24.41 13.79 15.05
C TYR A 117 25.24 12.55 15.38
N THR A 118 26.57 12.61 15.31
CA THR A 118 27.43 11.45 15.63
C THR A 118 27.26 10.96 17.07
N LYS A 119 27.05 11.86 18.03
CA LYS A 119 26.67 11.49 19.41
C LYS A 119 25.33 10.76 19.45
N GLN A 120 24.33 11.28 18.76
CA GLN A 120 23.01 10.65 18.69
C GLN A 120 23.05 9.29 18.01
N PHE A 121 23.80 9.13 16.91
CA PHE A 121 23.97 7.83 16.27
C PHE A 121 24.57 6.81 17.24
N LYS A 122 25.63 7.20 17.96
CA LYS A 122 26.25 6.28 18.92
C LYS A 122 25.29 5.83 20.02
N VAL A 123 24.45 6.73 20.52
CA VAL A 123 23.47 6.43 21.57
C VAL A 123 22.26 5.67 21.05
N LYS A 124 21.66 6.11 19.94
CA LYS A 124 20.37 5.60 19.44
C LYS A 124 20.50 4.35 18.59
N ILE A 125 21.58 4.22 17.79
CA ILE A 125 21.80 3.07 16.89
C ILE A 125 23.07 2.26 17.22
N GLY A 126 23.83 2.65 18.27
CA GLY A 126 24.93 1.86 18.83
C GLY A 126 26.30 2.03 18.15
N TYR A 127 26.39 2.76 17.05
CA TYR A 127 27.64 3.01 16.32
C TYR A 127 27.70 4.40 15.69
N ILE A 128 28.89 4.81 15.24
CA ILE A 128 29.10 6.04 14.47
C ILE A 128 29.21 5.63 12.99
N PRO A 129 28.26 6.03 12.13
CA PRO A 129 28.32 5.71 10.70
C PRO A 129 29.56 6.29 10.01
N PHE A 130 29.90 5.74 8.85
CA PHE A 130 30.89 6.35 7.96
C PHE A 130 30.46 7.79 7.59
N PRO A 131 31.38 8.77 7.51
CA PRO A 131 31.05 10.15 7.17
C PRO A 131 30.71 10.29 5.67
N GLY A 132 29.54 9.80 5.27
CA GLY A 132 29.03 9.85 3.91
C GLY A 132 27.68 9.14 3.78
N THR A 133 27.03 9.30 2.63
CA THR A 133 25.73 8.68 2.31
C THR A 133 25.83 7.87 1.03
N LEU A 134 25.11 6.74 0.99
CA LEU A 134 24.89 5.99 -0.23
C LEU A 134 23.58 6.47 -0.87
N ASN A 135 23.67 7.10 -2.04
CA ASN A 135 22.51 7.61 -2.74
C ASN A 135 21.97 6.55 -3.70
N ILE A 136 20.69 6.20 -3.54
CA ILE A 136 20.00 5.22 -4.39
C ILE A 136 18.83 5.93 -5.07
N LYS A 137 18.81 5.93 -6.40
CA LYS A 137 17.65 6.38 -7.19
C LYS A 137 16.66 5.22 -7.31
N LEU A 138 15.51 5.33 -6.64
CA LEU A 138 14.49 4.29 -6.62
C LEU A 138 13.80 4.12 -7.98
N ASN A 139 13.52 2.87 -8.35
CA ASN A 139 12.80 2.53 -9.59
C ASN A 139 11.29 2.82 -9.48
N GLN A 140 10.71 2.67 -8.28
CA GLN A 140 9.30 2.90 -8.00
C GLN A 140 9.14 3.63 -6.66
N LEU A 141 8.45 4.78 -6.67
CA LEU A 141 8.24 5.63 -5.48
C LEU A 141 7.12 5.14 -4.55
N GLN A 142 6.33 4.15 -5.00
CA GLN A 142 5.14 3.67 -4.28
C GLN A 142 5.47 2.98 -2.95
N ASN A 143 6.69 2.45 -2.80
CA ASN A 143 7.15 1.78 -1.57
C ASN A 143 7.58 2.76 -0.48
N ILE A 144 7.67 4.08 -0.78
CA ILE A 144 8.13 5.08 0.20
C ILE A 144 7.05 5.33 1.27
N GLN A 145 5.77 5.30 0.91
CA GLN A 145 4.67 5.52 1.88
C GLN A 145 4.62 4.44 2.96
N GLN A 146 5.20 3.26 2.70
CA GLN A 146 5.29 2.18 3.69
C GLN A 146 6.37 2.44 4.75
N LEU A 147 7.35 3.33 4.48
CA LEU A 147 8.39 3.69 5.45
C LEU A 147 7.83 4.52 6.62
N ASP A 148 6.78 5.33 6.37
CA ASP A 148 6.15 6.15 7.40
C ASP A 148 5.45 5.32 8.50
N ASP A 149 5.06 4.08 8.15
CA ASP A 149 4.40 3.14 9.05
C ASP A 149 5.40 2.26 9.83
N LEU A 150 6.71 2.39 9.59
CA LEU A 150 7.73 1.63 10.32
C LEU A 150 8.13 2.31 11.63
N ASP A 151 8.42 1.49 12.64
CA ASP A 151 9.06 1.95 13.87
C ASP A 151 10.44 2.54 13.53
N SER A 152 10.51 3.88 13.58
CA SER A 152 11.70 4.64 13.22
C SER A 152 12.42 5.19 14.44
N ILE A 153 13.74 5.31 14.34
CA ILE A 153 14.57 5.97 15.34
C ILE A 153 14.73 7.43 14.94
N ILE A 154 14.04 8.31 15.65
CA ILE A 154 14.12 9.76 15.41
C ILE A 154 15.50 10.25 15.84
N VAL A 155 16.14 11.06 14.98
CA VAL A 155 17.35 11.82 15.31
C VAL A 155 16.93 13.27 15.52
N ASP A 156 17.18 13.79 16.71
CA ASP A 156 16.68 15.09 17.11
C ASP A 156 17.51 16.21 16.46
N PRO A 157 16.87 17.34 16.13
CA PRO A 157 17.59 18.57 15.86
C PRO A 157 18.56 18.96 16.98
N PHE A 158 19.64 19.64 16.63
CA PHE A 158 20.55 20.21 17.61
C PHE A 158 21.07 21.58 17.18
N SER A 159 21.57 22.35 18.15
CA SER A 159 22.31 23.58 17.86
C SER A 159 23.73 23.48 18.39
N ASP A 160 24.68 24.04 17.64
CA ASP A 160 26.08 24.17 18.05
C ASP A 160 26.43 25.59 18.52
N GLY A 161 25.41 26.43 18.72
CA GLY A 161 25.56 27.83 19.15
C GLY A 161 25.74 28.82 18.00
N LYS A 162 25.96 28.36 16.76
CA LYS A 162 25.95 29.19 15.56
C LYS A 162 24.74 28.90 14.69
N ASP A 163 24.48 27.62 14.46
CA ASP A 163 23.44 27.15 13.57
C ASP A 163 22.45 26.23 14.31
N ILE A 164 21.25 26.11 13.74
CA ILE A 164 20.27 25.09 14.14
C ILE A 164 20.22 24.06 13.01
N TRP A 165 20.54 22.83 13.35
CA TRP A 165 20.54 21.70 12.43
C TRP A 165 19.24 20.90 12.59
N LEU A 166 18.42 20.88 11.55
CA LEU A 166 17.17 20.14 11.47
C LEU A 166 17.40 18.88 10.61
N VAL A 167 16.91 17.74 11.08
CA VAL A 167 16.80 16.49 10.28
C VAL A 167 15.41 16.42 9.69
#